data_AF-A0A6P1EMH9-F1
#
_entry.id   AF-A0A6P1EMH9-F1
#
_cell.length_a   1.000
_cell.length_b   1.000
_cell.length_c   1.000
_cell.angle_alpha   90.00
_cell.angle_beta   90.00
_cell.angle_gamma   90.00
#
_symmetry.space_group_name_H-M   'P 1'
#
loop_
_entity.id
_entity.type
_entity.pdbx_description
1 polymer ?
#
loop_
_entity_poly.entity_id
_entity_poly.type
_entity_poly.pdbx_seq_one_letter_code
_entity_poly.pdbx_strand_id
1 'polypeptide(L)'
;MAEPNVQATAGRRAPDPAVEVATRAEPTPAPTPEPMPAAQPAEATKPFAFEAPAEADTPPTTCRIDGFVMPANAKVYAAGAYAGKETDLQIDQSGHQATTIQVAVHAPDAPVVLLLGAYEPTVWSVGWTRGTRIAAVLLTGYHRQQLTGLPAGVPLLVSTYDNRGPCGYAYVGGEGSVKLNPLAREVFGRAVDVAYEARDGRAVIGRLPPGAPLVTDAAAAPVQDFQLKGAAPAGQAGIDAALRTGILRPATAADLRAWEAARQQNTGAPDVPRIEGASAARQQSVPYRSYTVLKAFALPAGLYGAHSATFFVAPGVPAPTGNPGHSEVRFIENGRCLGVTCGMR
;
A
#
# COMPACT_ATOMS: atom_id res chain seq x y z
N MET A 1 -16.28 -54.75 31.26
CA MET A 1 -17.34 -53.83 31.74
C MET A 1 -17.13 -52.55 30.95
N ALA A 2 -17.75 -52.38 29.78
CA ALA A 2 -19.17 -52.18 29.48
C ALA A 2 -19.35 -50.71 29.06
N GLU A 3 -19.60 -50.51 27.76
CA GLU A 3 -20.21 -49.33 27.15
C GLU A 3 -21.63 -49.09 27.73
N PRO A 4 -22.29 -47.98 27.38
CA PRO A 4 -23.19 -48.05 26.22
C PRO A 4 -23.26 -46.78 25.34
N ASN A 5 -23.01 -46.97 24.06
CA ASN A 5 -23.97 -46.90 22.94
C ASN A 5 -25.26 -46.05 23.10
N VAL A 6 -25.45 -45.07 22.22
CA VAL A 6 -26.79 -44.66 21.73
C VAL A 6 -26.73 -44.45 20.21
N GLN A 7 -27.60 -45.20 19.54
CA GLN A 7 -27.82 -45.29 18.10
C GLN A 7 -28.60 -44.07 17.57
N ALA A 8 -28.37 -43.72 16.29
CA ALA A 8 -29.36 -43.06 15.45
C ALA A 8 -29.46 -43.79 14.12
N THR A 9 -30.65 -44.33 13.85
CA THR A 9 -31.05 -45.10 12.68
C THR A 9 -31.82 -44.23 11.67
N ALA A 10 -31.78 -44.67 10.41
CA ALA A 10 -32.65 -44.31 9.27
C ALA A 10 -32.53 -42.87 8.73
N GLY A 11 -32.24 -42.59 7.45
CA GLY A 11 -32.47 -43.36 6.24
C GLY A 11 -33.85 -43.05 5.67
N ARG A 12 -33.95 -42.09 4.75
CA ARG A 12 -34.97 -42.04 3.68
C ARG A 12 -34.55 -41.13 2.52
N ARG A 13 -34.16 -41.85 1.46
CA ARG A 13 -34.22 -41.59 0.02
C ARG A 13 -35.23 -40.50 -0.41
N ALA A 14 -34.77 -39.50 -1.15
CA ALA A 14 -35.61 -38.68 -2.04
C ALA A 14 -35.41 -39.17 -3.49
N PRO A 15 -36.49 -39.42 -4.26
CA PRO A 15 -36.39 -39.73 -5.69
C PRO A 15 -36.46 -38.47 -6.56
N ASP A 16 -35.79 -38.58 -7.70
CA ASP A 16 -35.69 -37.64 -8.82
C ASP A 16 -36.87 -37.87 -9.83
N PRO A 17 -36.92 -37.21 -10.99
CA PRO A 17 -37.61 -35.96 -11.30
C PRO A 17 -38.92 -36.17 -12.11
N ALA A 18 -39.80 -35.16 -12.12
CA ALA A 18 -40.89 -35.08 -13.09
C ALA A 18 -40.87 -33.72 -13.79
N VAL A 19 -40.83 -33.82 -15.12
CA VAL A 19 -40.81 -32.79 -16.13
C VAL A 19 -42.12 -32.01 -16.11
N GLU A 20 -42.06 -30.68 -16.09
CA GLU A 20 -43.18 -29.83 -16.52
C GLU A 20 -42.67 -28.75 -17.47
N VAL A 21 -43.09 -28.91 -18.73
CA VAL A 21 -42.82 -28.02 -19.86
C VAL A 21 -43.87 -26.93 -19.83
N ALA A 22 -43.46 -25.67 -19.66
CA ALA A 22 -44.30 -24.51 -19.90
C ALA A 22 -43.52 -23.47 -20.73
N THR A 23 -43.70 -23.62 -22.05
CA THR A 23 -43.88 -22.56 -23.05
C THR A 23 -43.20 -21.20 -22.81
N ARG A 24 -42.06 -21.08 -23.50
CA ARG A 24 -41.37 -19.86 -23.88
C ARG A 24 -42.29 -18.95 -24.71
N ALA A 25 -42.71 -17.82 -24.14
CA ALA A 25 -43.25 -16.71 -24.91
C ALA A 25 -42.09 -15.93 -25.54
N GLU A 26 -42.08 -15.83 -26.86
CA GLU A 26 -41.14 -15.03 -27.64
C GLU A 26 -41.30 -13.54 -27.32
N PRO A 27 -40.21 -12.82 -26.99
CA PRO A 27 -40.21 -11.37 -27.03
C PRO A 27 -40.23 -10.91 -28.50
N THR A 28 -41.19 -10.03 -28.78
CA THR A 28 -41.40 -9.33 -30.06
C THR A 28 -40.11 -8.63 -30.51
N PRO A 29 -39.72 -8.70 -31.79
CA PRO A 29 -38.52 -8.02 -32.27
C PRO A 29 -38.72 -6.51 -32.25
N ALA A 30 -37.88 -5.81 -31.47
CA ALA A 30 -37.72 -4.37 -31.59
C ALA A 30 -37.13 -4.03 -32.97
N PRO A 31 -37.59 -2.95 -33.62
CA PRO A 31 -37.14 -2.58 -34.96
C PRO A 31 -35.64 -2.29 -34.97
N THR A 32 -34.95 -2.91 -35.91
CA THR A 32 -33.55 -2.65 -36.24
C THR A 32 -33.42 -1.17 -36.61
N PRO A 33 -32.57 -0.37 -35.92
CA PRO A 33 -32.24 0.95 -36.44
C PRO A 33 -31.51 0.74 -37.77
N GLU A 34 -32.06 1.31 -38.84
CA GLU A 34 -31.45 1.32 -40.17
C GLU A 34 -29.99 1.79 -40.06
N PRO A 35 -29.03 1.14 -40.75
CA PRO A 35 -27.67 1.62 -40.79
C PRO A 35 -27.68 2.99 -41.45
N MET A 36 -27.34 4.02 -40.69
CA MET A 36 -27.08 5.35 -41.22
C MET A 36 -26.05 5.22 -42.35
N PRO A 37 -26.24 5.91 -43.49
CA PRO A 37 -25.28 5.86 -44.59
C PRO A 37 -23.93 6.31 -44.07
N ALA A 38 -22.93 5.44 -44.24
CA ALA A 38 -21.54 5.77 -43.98
C ALA A 38 -21.18 7.04 -44.76
N ALA A 39 -20.89 8.11 -44.03
CA ALA A 39 -20.41 9.35 -44.62
C ALA A 39 -19.13 9.07 -45.42
N GLN A 40 -19.20 9.32 -46.72
CA GLN A 40 -18.02 9.33 -47.58
C GLN A 40 -17.11 10.51 -47.16
N PRO A 41 -15.78 10.36 -47.25
CA PRO A 41 -14.85 11.29 -46.65
C PRO A 41 -14.72 12.55 -47.52
N ALA A 42 -15.16 13.68 -47.00
CA ALA A 42 -14.85 14.99 -47.56
C ALA A 42 -14.68 15.99 -46.41
N GLU A 43 -13.42 16.20 -46.02
CA GLU A 43 -12.75 17.51 -45.96
C GLU A 43 -11.50 17.44 -45.09
N ALA A 44 -10.46 18.14 -45.55
CA ALA A 44 -9.09 18.04 -45.06
C ALA A 44 -8.96 18.36 -43.57
N THR A 45 -8.70 17.34 -42.77
CA THR A 45 -8.32 17.50 -41.36
C THR A 45 -6.82 17.77 -41.26
N LYS A 46 -6.43 18.75 -40.43
CA LYS A 46 -5.03 18.99 -40.05
C LYS A 46 -4.59 17.95 -39.01
N PRO A 47 -3.31 17.54 -39.00
CA PRO A 47 -2.79 16.66 -37.96
C PRO A 47 -2.95 17.31 -36.58
N PHE A 48 -3.64 16.61 -35.68
CA PHE A 48 -3.62 16.92 -34.26
C PHE A 48 -2.24 16.48 -33.74
N ALA A 49 -1.36 17.45 -33.46
CA ALA A 49 -0.09 17.19 -32.80
C ALA A 49 -0.37 16.88 -31.32
N PHE A 50 -0.78 15.65 -31.09
CA PHE A 50 -0.81 15.02 -29.78
C PHE A 50 0.19 13.89 -29.81
N GLU A 51 1.31 14.10 -29.13
CA GLU A 51 2.06 12.96 -28.61
C GLU A 51 1.17 12.35 -27.53
N ALA A 52 0.50 11.25 -27.89
CA ALA A 52 0.01 10.33 -26.90
C ALA A 52 1.18 10.01 -25.96
N PRO A 53 0.97 10.00 -24.63
CA PRO A 53 1.98 9.48 -23.74
C PRO A 53 2.44 8.13 -24.30
N ALA A 54 3.75 7.90 -24.35
CA ALA A 54 4.29 6.57 -24.61
C ALA A 54 3.49 5.58 -23.76
N GLU A 55 3.01 4.52 -24.41
CA GLU A 55 2.16 3.50 -23.81
C GLU A 55 2.53 3.29 -22.35
N ALA A 56 1.58 3.51 -21.44
CA ALA A 56 1.75 3.00 -20.08
C ALA A 56 2.06 1.51 -20.23
N ASP A 57 3.24 1.09 -19.79
CA ASP A 57 3.66 -0.32 -19.77
C ASP A 57 2.45 -1.15 -19.34
N THR A 58 1.91 -1.96 -20.26
CA THR A 58 0.84 -2.88 -19.91
C THR A 58 1.41 -3.76 -18.80
N PRO A 59 0.84 -3.73 -17.58
CA PRO A 59 1.42 -4.51 -16.50
C PRO A 59 1.43 -5.97 -16.94
N PRO A 60 2.55 -6.68 -16.76
CA PRO A 60 2.67 -8.07 -17.18
C PRO A 60 1.49 -8.86 -16.63
N THR A 61 0.77 -9.55 -17.49
CA THR A 61 -0.45 -10.30 -17.13
C THR A 61 -0.15 -11.69 -16.58
N THR A 62 1.12 -12.11 -16.67
CA THR A 62 1.62 -13.40 -16.19
C THR A 62 2.75 -13.18 -15.20
N CYS A 63 2.85 -14.06 -14.19
CA CYS A 63 3.90 -13.96 -13.18
C CYS A 63 5.24 -14.45 -13.76
N ARG A 64 5.84 -13.63 -14.62
CA ARG A 64 7.09 -13.95 -15.32
C ARG A 64 7.78 -12.67 -15.80
N ILE A 65 9.10 -12.71 -15.88
CA ILE A 65 9.89 -11.67 -16.53
C ILE A 65 9.98 -11.96 -18.03
N ASP A 66 9.42 -11.08 -18.85
CA ASP A 66 9.40 -11.29 -20.29
C ASP A 66 10.80 -11.28 -20.90
N GLY A 67 11.05 -12.23 -21.80
CA GLY A 67 12.35 -12.40 -22.46
C GLY A 67 13.48 -12.89 -21.55
N PHE A 68 13.25 -13.08 -20.25
CA PHE A 68 14.27 -13.55 -19.33
C PHE A 68 14.47 -15.06 -19.42
N VAL A 69 15.73 -15.47 -19.60
CA VAL A 69 16.16 -16.86 -19.52
C VAL A 69 17.16 -17.00 -18.38
N MET A 70 16.84 -17.86 -17.42
CA MET A 70 17.67 -18.08 -16.22
C MET A 70 19.04 -18.66 -16.61
N PRO A 71 20.17 -18.01 -16.26
CA PRO A 71 21.49 -18.60 -16.51
C PRO A 71 21.68 -19.90 -15.70
N ALA A 72 22.28 -20.92 -16.32
CA ALA A 72 22.38 -22.26 -15.73
C ALA A 72 23.04 -22.27 -14.33
N ASN A 73 24.09 -21.47 -14.14
CA ASN A 73 24.82 -21.37 -12.88
C ASN A 73 24.36 -20.20 -11.99
N ALA A 74 23.27 -19.50 -12.34
CA ALA A 74 22.84 -18.34 -11.56
C ALA A 74 22.43 -18.71 -10.13
N LYS A 75 22.48 -17.75 -9.21
CA LYS A 75 21.96 -17.86 -7.84
C LYS A 75 20.73 -16.98 -7.67
N VAL A 76 19.76 -17.46 -6.90
CA VAL A 76 18.55 -16.74 -6.52
C VAL A 76 18.73 -16.22 -5.10
N TYR A 77 18.84 -14.91 -4.94
CA TYR A 77 18.95 -14.30 -3.61
C TYR A 77 17.72 -13.44 -3.32
N ALA A 78 17.16 -13.60 -2.13
CA ALA A 78 16.11 -12.72 -1.64
C ALA A 78 16.69 -11.70 -0.65
N ALA A 79 16.21 -10.46 -0.66
CA ALA A 79 16.57 -9.49 0.36
C ALA A 79 15.42 -8.55 0.70
N GLY A 80 15.36 -8.11 1.95
CA GLY A 80 14.38 -7.14 2.40
C GLY A 80 14.06 -7.20 3.89
N ALA A 81 12.99 -6.54 4.28
CA ALA A 81 12.50 -6.47 5.66
C ALA A 81 11.02 -6.10 5.65
N TYR A 82 10.37 -6.02 6.81
CA TYR A 82 9.06 -5.37 6.90
C TYR A 82 9.12 -3.90 6.42
N ALA A 83 10.12 -3.16 6.90
CA ALA A 83 10.36 -1.76 6.59
C ALA A 83 11.86 -1.49 6.39
N GLY A 84 12.19 -0.49 5.57
CA GLY A 84 13.54 0.05 5.45
C GLY A 84 13.84 1.14 6.48
N LYS A 85 14.81 1.99 6.16
CA LYS A 85 15.07 3.22 6.91
C LYS A 85 14.00 4.25 6.59
N GLU A 86 13.31 4.74 7.61
CA GLU A 86 12.27 5.77 7.49
C GLU A 86 12.78 7.04 6.81
N THR A 87 11.91 7.64 6.01
CA THR A 87 12.14 8.94 5.37
C THR A 87 10.90 9.81 5.47
N ASP A 88 11.06 11.13 5.33
CA ASP A 88 9.94 12.06 5.18
C ASP A 88 9.36 12.10 3.76
N LEU A 89 10.00 11.37 2.83
CA LEU A 89 9.54 11.14 1.47
C LEU A 89 8.17 10.46 1.47
N GLN A 90 7.39 10.72 0.44
CA GLN A 90 6.16 10.01 0.12
C GLN A 90 6.21 9.58 -1.33
N ILE A 91 6.09 8.29 -1.59
CA ILE A 91 6.12 7.73 -2.96
C ILE A 91 4.74 7.23 -3.40
N ASP A 92 3.79 7.12 -2.48
CA ASP A 92 2.41 6.70 -2.75
C ASP A 92 1.41 7.39 -1.81
N GLN A 93 0.17 6.92 -1.81
CA GLN A 93 -0.93 7.40 -0.97
C GLN A 93 -1.50 6.29 -0.09
N SER A 94 -0.70 5.26 0.20
CA SER A 94 -1.10 4.12 1.04
C SER A 94 -1.48 4.54 2.46
N GLY A 95 -1.01 5.72 2.88
CA GLY A 95 -1.05 6.17 4.26
C GLY A 95 0.19 5.80 5.04
N HIS A 96 1.03 4.92 4.52
CA HIS A 96 2.25 4.45 5.13
C HIS A 96 3.45 5.33 4.81
N GLN A 97 4.39 5.43 5.75
CA GLN A 97 5.58 6.25 5.56
C GLN A 97 6.56 5.55 4.61
N ALA A 98 7.08 6.28 3.62
CA ALA A 98 8.04 5.70 2.71
C ALA A 98 9.39 5.46 3.41
N THR A 99 10.02 4.35 3.06
CA THR A 99 11.30 3.92 3.58
C THR A 99 12.31 3.72 2.45
N THR A 100 13.57 3.54 2.83
CA THR A 100 14.66 3.28 1.89
C THR A 100 15.43 2.03 2.29
N ILE A 101 15.83 1.24 1.30
CA ILE A 101 16.73 0.11 1.49
C ILE A 101 17.89 0.19 0.49
N GLN A 102 19.11 0.22 1.01
CA GLN A 102 20.33 0.10 0.22
C GLN A 102 20.76 -1.37 0.16
N VAL A 103 20.95 -1.90 -1.04
CA VAL A 103 21.36 -3.28 -1.27
C VAL A 103 22.75 -3.31 -1.87
N ALA A 104 23.70 -3.93 -1.17
CA ALA A 104 25.04 -4.19 -1.67
C ALA A 104 25.17 -5.65 -2.10
N VAL A 105 25.56 -5.89 -3.36
CA VAL A 105 25.63 -7.25 -3.93
C VAL A 105 27.08 -7.64 -4.26
N HIS A 106 27.57 -8.70 -3.63
CA HIS A 106 28.86 -9.30 -3.93
C HIS A 106 28.70 -10.78 -4.32
N ALA A 107 28.82 -11.07 -5.61
CA ALA A 107 28.76 -12.41 -6.17
C ALA A 107 29.61 -12.51 -7.44
N PRO A 108 30.95 -12.55 -7.32
CA PRO A 108 31.85 -12.58 -8.48
C PRO A 108 31.84 -13.91 -9.23
N ASP A 109 31.43 -15.00 -8.58
CA ASP A 109 31.59 -16.37 -9.12
C ASP A 109 30.38 -16.87 -9.93
N ALA A 110 29.25 -16.15 -9.89
CA ALA A 110 28.03 -16.53 -10.58
C ALA A 110 27.11 -15.32 -10.84
N PRO A 111 26.34 -15.32 -11.96
CA PRO A 111 25.25 -14.38 -12.13
C PRO A 111 24.22 -14.54 -11.00
N VAL A 112 23.57 -13.44 -10.61
CA VAL A 112 22.54 -13.46 -9.56
C VAL A 112 21.22 -12.91 -10.08
N VAL A 113 20.12 -13.52 -9.69
CA VAL A 113 18.78 -12.92 -9.78
C VAL A 113 18.33 -12.54 -8.39
N LEU A 114 17.67 -11.39 -8.27
CA LEU A 114 17.28 -10.83 -6.99
C LEU A 114 15.76 -10.88 -6.83
N LEU A 115 15.32 -11.30 -5.65
CA LEU A 115 13.95 -11.10 -5.17
C LEU A 115 14.01 -10.08 -4.03
N LEU A 116 13.68 -8.83 -4.33
CA LEU A 116 13.71 -7.75 -3.35
C LEU A 116 12.29 -7.50 -2.87
N GLY A 117 12.05 -7.48 -1.56
CA GLY A 117 10.73 -7.07 -1.10
C GLY A 117 10.54 -6.67 0.34
N ALA A 118 9.63 -5.70 0.52
CA ALA A 118 9.28 -5.08 1.80
C ALA A 118 7.77 -4.85 1.94
N TYR A 119 7.27 -4.77 3.17
CA TYR A 119 5.86 -4.45 3.40
C TYR A 119 5.59 -2.97 3.12
N GLU A 120 6.36 -2.09 3.76
CA GLU A 120 6.23 -0.63 3.65
C GLU A 120 6.56 -0.11 2.24
N PRO A 121 6.04 1.09 1.85
CA PRO A 121 6.46 1.74 0.61
C PRO A 121 7.98 1.95 0.64
N THR A 122 8.70 1.47 -0.35
CA THR A 122 10.17 1.41 -0.28
C THR A 122 10.85 1.81 -1.58
N VAL A 123 11.83 2.72 -1.49
CA VAL A 123 12.79 2.99 -2.57
C VAL A 123 14.08 2.19 -2.32
N TRP A 124 14.42 1.34 -3.27
CA TRP A 124 15.55 0.43 -3.23
C TRP A 124 16.71 1.00 -4.05
N SER A 125 17.88 1.16 -3.45
CA SER A 125 19.11 1.57 -4.14
C SER A 125 20.07 0.40 -4.21
N VAL A 126 20.40 -0.05 -5.42
CA VAL A 126 21.28 -1.22 -5.59
C VAL A 126 22.67 -0.80 -6.04
N GLY A 127 23.68 -1.33 -5.33
CA GLY A 127 25.07 -1.29 -5.74
C GLY A 127 25.71 -2.67 -5.70
N TRP A 128 26.75 -2.90 -6.50
CA TRP A 128 27.43 -4.18 -6.58
C TRP A 128 28.94 -4.00 -6.72
N THR A 129 29.70 -5.03 -6.35
CA THR A 129 31.15 -5.04 -6.61
C THR A 129 31.46 -5.34 -8.07
N ARG A 130 32.61 -4.86 -8.56
CA ARG A 130 33.11 -5.27 -9.89
C ARG A 130 33.19 -6.79 -9.99
N GLY A 131 32.78 -7.34 -11.13
CA GLY A 131 32.68 -8.79 -11.37
C GLY A 131 31.34 -9.42 -10.98
N THR A 132 30.52 -8.76 -10.16
CA THR A 132 29.14 -9.20 -9.92
C THR A 132 28.26 -8.90 -11.13
N ARG A 133 27.49 -9.89 -11.59
CA ARG A 133 26.48 -9.74 -12.65
C ARG A 133 25.07 -9.97 -12.09
N ILE A 134 24.27 -8.91 -12.03
CA ILE A 134 22.83 -9.01 -11.73
C ILE A 134 22.09 -9.30 -13.04
N ALA A 135 21.40 -10.42 -13.12
CA ALA A 135 20.79 -10.94 -14.33
C ALA A 135 19.31 -10.56 -14.49
N ALA A 136 18.58 -10.43 -13.37
CA ALA A 136 17.19 -9.95 -13.33
C ALA A 136 16.78 -9.62 -11.89
N VAL A 137 15.70 -8.84 -11.73
CA VAL A 137 15.12 -8.51 -10.43
C VAL A 137 13.61 -8.68 -10.44
N LEU A 138 13.09 -9.38 -9.44
CA LEU A 138 11.70 -9.31 -9.01
C LEU A 138 11.63 -8.38 -7.81
N LEU A 139 10.90 -7.28 -7.96
CA LEU A 139 10.62 -6.33 -6.90
C LEU A 139 9.19 -6.54 -6.41
N THR A 140 9.02 -6.79 -5.11
CA THR A 140 7.73 -7.15 -4.55
C THR A 140 7.48 -6.55 -3.18
N GLY A 141 6.22 -6.45 -2.77
CA GLY A 141 5.88 -5.83 -1.50
C GLY A 141 4.38 -5.59 -1.35
N TYR A 142 3.96 -5.15 -0.16
CA TYR A 142 2.55 -4.81 0.03
C TYR A 142 2.26 -3.47 -0.64
N HIS A 143 3.00 -2.43 -0.23
CA HIS A 143 2.87 -1.08 -0.80
C HIS A 143 3.82 -0.83 -1.96
N ARG A 144 3.80 0.40 -2.50
CA ARG A 144 4.57 0.76 -3.69
C ARG A 144 6.07 0.51 -3.48
N GLN A 145 6.68 -0.18 -4.44
CA GLN A 145 8.11 -0.44 -4.47
C GLN A 145 8.73 0.31 -5.66
N GLN A 146 9.89 0.93 -5.45
CA GLN A 146 10.66 1.63 -6.47
C GLN A 146 12.11 1.18 -6.46
N LEU A 147 12.74 1.07 -7.62
CA LEU A 147 14.12 0.58 -7.74
C LEU A 147 14.98 1.58 -8.51
N THR A 148 16.16 1.87 -7.97
CA THR A 148 17.19 2.68 -8.61
C THR A 148 18.55 1.99 -8.49
N GLY A 149 19.47 2.37 -9.36
CA GLY A 149 20.85 1.90 -9.34
C GLY A 149 21.16 0.75 -10.29
N LEU A 150 20.17 0.15 -10.97
CA LEU A 150 20.41 -0.89 -11.97
C LEU A 150 20.46 -0.32 -13.39
N PRO A 151 21.28 -0.89 -14.28
CA PRO A 151 21.27 -0.53 -15.70
C PRO A 151 19.92 -0.86 -16.34
N ALA A 152 19.46 -0.04 -17.28
CA ALA A 152 18.17 -0.21 -17.98
C ALA A 152 18.01 -1.56 -18.70
N GLY A 153 19.13 -2.22 -19.04
CA GLY A 153 19.11 -3.55 -19.66
C GLY A 153 18.91 -4.71 -18.70
N VAL A 154 18.86 -4.48 -17.37
CA VAL A 154 18.56 -5.53 -16.39
C VAL A 154 17.04 -5.72 -16.33
N PRO A 155 16.50 -6.90 -16.68
CA PRO A 155 15.07 -7.15 -16.61
C PRO A 155 14.52 -6.98 -15.20
N LEU A 156 13.44 -6.22 -15.07
CA LEU A 156 12.76 -5.91 -13.82
C LEU A 156 11.28 -6.27 -13.93
N LEU A 157 10.76 -7.02 -12.96
CA LEU A 157 9.33 -7.22 -12.74
C LEU A 157 8.93 -6.63 -11.40
N VAL A 158 7.92 -5.76 -11.40
CA VAL A 158 7.38 -5.16 -10.17
C VAL A 158 5.99 -5.74 -9.89
N SER A 159 5.83 -6.44 -8.78
CA SER A 159 4.55 -7.03 -8.36
C SER A 159 4.29 -6.80 -6.88
N THR A 160 3.28 -6.00 -6.59
CA THR A 160 2.88 -5.58 -5.24
C THR A 160 1.41 -5.86 -4.99
N TYR A 161 0.97 -5.78 -3.74
CA TYR A 161 -0.46 -5.84 -3.43
C TYR A 161 -1.20 -4.64 -4.05
N ASP A 162 -0.68 -3.43 -3.86
CA ASP A 162 -1.33 -2.19 -4.31
C ASP A 162 -1.46 -2.09 -5.84
N ASN A 163 -0.43 -2.50 -6.60
CA ASN A 163 -0.49 -2.50 -8.07
C ASN A 163 -1.22 -3.72 -8.66
N ARG A 164 -1.70 -4.66 -7.83
CA ARG A 164 -2.30 -5.94 -8.24
C ARG A 164 -1.43 -6.68 -9.26
N GLY A 165 -0.12 -6.68 -9.02
CA GLY A 165 0.84 -7.29 -9.92
C GLY A 165 0.60 -8.80 -10.10
N PRO A 166 1.07 -9.37 -11.22
CA PRO A 166 0.69 -10.73 -11.63
C PRO A 166 1.20 -11.81 -10.68
N CYS A 167 2.19 -11.51 -9.86
CA CYS A 167 2.81 -12.44 -8.92
C CYS A 167 2.28 -12.30 -7.48
N GLY A 168 1.28 -11.44 -7.27
CA GLY A 168 0.89 -11.03 -5.92
C GLY A 168 2.06 -10.33 -5.21
N TYR A 169 2.24 -10.62 -3.93
CA TYR A 169 3.27 -10.00 -3.11
C TYR A 169 3.95 -10.94 -2.13
N ALA A 170 5.23 -10.67 -1.87
CA ALA A 170 6.01 -11.25 -0.78
C ALA A 170 6.99 -10.19 -0.23
N TYR A 171 7.54 -10.44 0.95
CA TYR A 171 8.63 -9.65 1.52
C TYR A 171 9.45 -10.53 2.46
N VAL A 172 10.68 -10.10 2.76
CA VAL A 172 11.53 -10.80 3.71
C VAL A 172 11.17 -10.37 5.12
N GLY A 173 10.96 -11.35 6.02
CA GLY A 173 10.64 -11.12 7.42
C GLY A 173 9.21 -11.55 7.79
N GLY A 174 9.04 -12.05 9.02
CA GLY A 174 7.76 -12.49 9.56
C GLY A 174 7.02 -13.50 8.66
N GLU A 175 5.69 -13.34 8.57
CA GLU A 175 4.82 -14.20 7.75
C GLU A 175 5.06 -14.05 6.24
N GLY A 176 5.65 -12.94 5.80
CA GLY A 176 5.96 -12.68 4.38
C GLY A 176 6.95 -13.67 3.78
N SER A 177 7.87 -14.20 4.60
CA SER A 177 8.96 -15.09 4.15
C SER A 177 8.45 -16.41 3.57
N VAL A 178 7.28 -16.90 3.99
CA VAL A 178 6.72 -18.19 3.53
C VAL A 178 6.44 -18.19 2.02
N LYS A 179 6.15 -17.02 1.45
CA LYS A 179 5.82 -16.86 0.03
C LYS A 179 7.04 -16.75 -0.89
N LEU A 180 8.25 -16.55 -0.35
CA LEU A 180 9.46 -16.29 -1.15
C LEU A 180 9.81 -17.46 -2.09
N ASN A 181 9.78 -18.68 -1.57
CA ASN A 181 10.15 -19.87 -2.35
C ASN A 181 9.11 -20.24 -3.41
N PRO A 182 7.79 -20.25 -3.11
CA PRO A 182 6.76 -20.37 -4.14
C PRO A 182 6.93 -19.33 -5.26
N LEU A 183 7.08 -18.07 -4.89
CA LEU A 183 7.21 -16.96 -5.83
C LEU A 183 8.47 -17.06 -6.69
N ALA A 184 9.62 -17.37 -6.08
CA ALA A 184 10.87 -17.57 -6.82
C ALA A 184 10.78 -18.73 -7.83
N ARG A 185 10.09 -19.83 -7.47
CA ARG A 185 9.86 -20.94 -8.40
C ARG A 185 8.98 -20.55 -9.58
N GLU A 186 7.97 -19.74 -9.33
CA GLU A 186 7.07 -19.25 -10.38
C GLU A 186 7.81 -18.34 -11.37
N VAL A 187 8.58 -17.37 -10.87
CA VAL A 187 9.24 -16.36 -11.70
C VAL A 187 10.56 -16.84 -12.31
N PHE A 188 11.39 -17.53 -11.53
CA PHE A 188 12.76 -17.91 -11.90
C PHE A 188 12.93 -19.42 -12.16
N GLY A 189 11.89 -20.22 -11.95
CA GLY A 189 11.97 -21.69 -12.02
C GLY A 189 12.76 -22.33 -10.87
N ARG A 190 13.19 -21.56 -9.87
CA ARG A 190 14.09 -22.01 -8.79
C ARG A 190 13.71 -21.39 -7.45
N ALA A 191 13.93 -22.14 -6.37
CA ALA A 191 13.79 -21.61 -5.02
C ALA A 191 14.89 -20.57 -4.71
N VAL A 192 14.66 -19.78 -3.66
CA VAL A 192 15.68 -18.88 -3.11
C VAL A 192 16.82 -19.71 -2.51
N ASP A 193 18.05 -19.42 -2.90
CA ASP A 193 19.26 -20.04 -2.34
C ASP A 193 19.52 -19.49 -0.92
N VAL A 194 19.45 -18.18 -0.75
CA VAL A 194 19.66 -17.47 0.53
C VAL A 194 18.79 -16.22 0.60
N ALA A 195 18.16 -15.98 1.75
CA ALA A 195 17.43 -14.75 2.05
C ALA A 195 18.22 -13.88 3.05
N TYR A 196 18.31 -12.58 2.77
CA TYR A 196 19.06 -11.60 3.55
C TYR A 196 18.10 -10.57 4.15
N GLU A 197 17.96 -10.58 5.46
CA GLU A 197 17.16 -9.58 6.17
C GLU A 197 17.90 -8.23 6.21
N ALA A 198 17.23 -7.18 5.77
CA ALA A 198 17.74 -5.82 5.85
C ALA A 198 17.69 -5.31 7.30
N ARG A 199 18.72 -4.61 7.73
CA ARG A 199 18.79 -3.95 9.04
C ARG A 199 19.16 -2.49 8.84
N ASP A 200 18.44 -1.58 9.50
CA ASP A 200 18.63 -0.13 9.38
C ASP A 200 18.64 0.36 7.91
N GLY A 201 17.72 -0.18 7.11
CA GLY A 201 17.62 0.14 5.68
C GLY A 201 18.82 -0.33 4.84
N ARG A 202 19.53 -1.38 5.26
CA ARG A 202 20.68 -1.93 4.54
C ARG A 202 20.62 -3.45 4.45
N ALA A 203 20.86 -4.00 3.26
CA ALA A 203 21.03 -5.42 3.03
C ALA A 203 22.36 -5.69 2.31
N VAL A 204 23.11 -6.68 2.77
CA VAL A 204 24.35 -7.14 2.12
C VAL A 204 24.13 -8.55 1.63
N ILE A 205 24.13 -8.73 0.31
CA ILE A 205 23.96 -10.01 -0.37
C ILE A 205 25.33 -10.59 -0.68
N GLY A 206 25.56 -11.83 -0.23
CA GLY A 206 26.87 -12.48 -0.30
C GLY A 206 27.81 -12.00 0.80
N ARG A 207 29.11 -12.25 0.62
CA ARG A 207 30.15 -11.87 1.58
C ARG A 207 30.96 -10.69 1.04
N LEU A 208 30.53 -9.46 1.34
CA LEU A 208 31.23 -8.25 0.91
C LEU A 208 32.56 -8.09 1.68
N PRO A 209 33.72 -8.05 1.01
CA PRO A 209 34.99 -7.77 1.68
C PRO A 209 35.00 -6.36 2.29
N PRO A 210 35.65 -6.16 3.46
CA PRO A 210 35.80 -4.82 4.03
C PRO A 210 36.45 -3.85 3.04
N GLY A 211 35.83 -2.68 2.85
CA GLY A 211 36.33 -1.64 1.94
C GLY A 211 36.19 -1.97 0.44
N ALA A 212 35.50 -3.04 0.07
CA ALA A 212 35.28 -3.38 -1.33
C ALA A 212 34.51 -2.24 -2.05
N PRO A 213 35.02 -1.75 -3.20
CA PRO A 213 34.35 -0.69 -3.94
C PRO A 213 33.05 -1.21 -4.55
N LEU A 214 31.96 -0.51 -4.26
CA LEU A 214 30.66 -0.72 -4.90
C LEU A 214 30.49 0.27 -6.05
N VAL A 215 29.86 -0.20 -7.12
CA VAL A 215 29.38 0.62 -8.24
C VAL A 215 27.86 0.55 -8.29
N THR A 216 27.25 1.59 -8.85
CA THR A 216 25.83 1.65 -9.18
C THR A 216 25.73 2.21 -10.60
N ASP A 217 24.57 2.07 -11.24
CA ASP A 217 24.37 2.61 -12.57
C ASP A 217 24.52 4.14 -12.57
N ALA A 218 25.15 4.69 -13.61
CA ALA A 218 25.39 6.13 -13.69
C ALA A 218 24.10 6.96 -13.84
N ALA A 219 23.04 6.35 -14.36
CA ALA A 219 21.71 6.97 -14.49
C ALA A 219 20.84 6.73 -13.24
N ALA A 220 21.40 6.22 -12.14
CA ALA A 220 20.67 6.04 -10.89
C ALA A 220 20.03 7.36 -10.44
N ALA A 221 18.70 7.40 -10.44
CA ALA A 221 17.96 8.53 -9.91
C ALA A 221 18.19 8.63 -8.38
N PRO A 222 18.43 9.83 -7.85
CA PRO A 222 18.34 10.10 -6.42
C PRO A 222 17.00 9.64 -5.85
N VAL A 223 16.99 9.18 -4.60
CA VAL A 223 15.76 8.73 -3.92
C VAL A 223 14.67 9.81 -3.92
N GLN A 224 15.06 11.08 -3.88
CA GLN A 224 14.15 12.23 -3.85
C GLN A 224 13.33 12.37 -5.13
N ASP A 225 13.82 11.86 -6.25
CA ASP A 225 13.12 11.94 -7.54
C ASP A 225 11.87 11.06 -7.58
N PHE A 226 11.77 10.09 -6.67
CA PHE A 226 10.59 9.25 -6.50
C PHE A 226 9.48 9.90 -5.66
N GLN A 227 9.71 11.10 -5.11
CA GLN A 227 8.71 11.85 -4.36
C GLN A 227 7.44 12.06 -5.20
N LEU A 228 6.30 11.70 -4.63
CA LEU A 228 5.00 12.03 -5.18
C LEU A 228 4.84 13.55 -5.17
N LYS A 229 4.74 14.13 -6.37
CA LYS A 229 4.59 15.58 -6.54
C LYS A 229 3.36 16.08 -5.80
N GLY A 230 3.54 17.15 -5.02
CA GLY A 230 2.47 17.76 -4.23
C GLY A 230 2.09 16.99 -2.96
N ALA A 231 2.71 15.85 -2.66
CA ALA A 231 2.50 15.17 -1.39
C ALA A 231 3.20 15.92 -0.25
N ALA A 232 2.51 16.05 0.89
CA ALA A 232 3.10 16.59 2.09
C ALA A 232 4.20 15.63 2.63
N PRO A 233 5.19 16.15 3.38
CA PRO A 233 6.13 15.29 4.09
C PRO A 233 5.41 14.32 5.02
N ALA A 234 5.99 13.14 5.20
CA ALA A 234 5.43 12.12 6.07
C ALA A 234 5.49 12.49 7.56
N GLY A 235 4.65 11.82 8.36
CA GLY A 235 4.70 11.80 9.81
C GLY A 235 4.70 13.19 10.44
N GLN A 236 5.58 13.38 11.43
CA GLN A 236 5.66 14.64 12.16
C GLN A 236 6.09 15.81 11.28
N ALA A 237 6.94 15.59 10.27
CA ALA A 237 7.39 16.66 9.39
C ALA A 237 6.22 17.30 8.62
N GLY A 238 5.23 16.49 8.20
CA GLY A 238 4.00 16.98 7.57
C GLY A 238 3.14 17.81 8.53
N ILE A 239 3.04 17.38 9.78
CA ILE A 239 2.34 18.11 10.84
C ILE A 239 3.01 19.46 11.13
N ASP A 240 4.34 19.47 11.27
CA ASP A 240 5.11 20.68 11.55
C ASP A 240 5.04 21.67 10.38
N ALA A 241 5.03 21.19 9.14
CA ALA A 241 4.80 22.03 7.98
C ALA A 241 3.41 22.67 7.99
N ALA A 242 2.37 21.90 8.36
CA ALA A 242 1.01 22.39 8.45
C ALA A 242 0.80 23.37 9.62
N LEU A 243 1.50 23.19 10.74
CA LEU A 243 1.55 24.15 11.85
C LEU A 243 2.20 25.47 11.43
N ARG A 244 3.37 25.42 10.78
CA ARG A 244 4.11 26.61 10.31
C ARG A 244 3.31 27.45 9.32
N THR A 245 2.49 26.81 8.48
CA THR A 245 1.66 27.48 7.47
C THR A 245 0.28 27.89 7.98
N GLY A 246 -0.03 27.60 9.25
CA GLY A 246 -1.32 27.93 9.88
C GLY A 246 -2.50 27.14 9.29
N ILE A 247 -2.24 26.00 8.65
CA ILE A 247 -3.27 25.02 8.29
C ILE A 247 -3.74 24.30 9.56
N LEU A 248 -2.79 24.00 10.45
CA LEU A 248 -3.03 23.47 11.78
C LEU A 248 -2.66 24.51 12.85
N ARG A 249 -3.28 24.36 14.02
CA ARG A 249 -2.78 24.87 15.30
C ARG A 249 -2.86 23.77 16.36
N PRO A 250 -2.13 23.87 17.48
CA PRO A 250 -2.40 23.01 18.63
C PRO A 250 -3.87 23.08 19.04
N ALA A 251 -4.47 21.94 19.33
CA ALA A 251 -5.83 21.90 19.85
C ALA A 251 -5.88 22.43 21.28
N THR A 252 -6.99 23.07 21.62
CA THR A 252 -7.24 23.64 22.94
C THR A 252 -8.36 22.86 23.62
N ALA A 253 -8.50 23.06 24.94
CA ALA A 253 -9.61 22.49 25.68
C ALA A 253 -10.97 23.00 25.16
N ALA A 254 -11.01 24.17 24.50
CA ALA A 254 -12.22 24.67 23.88
C ALA A 254 -12.64 23.85 22.65
N ASP A 255 -11.69 23.38 21.84
CA ASP A 255 -11.95 22.52 20.66
C ASP A 255 -12.58 21.20 21.10
N LEU A 256 -12.02 20.57 22.13
CA LEU A 256 -12.54 19.34 22.71
C LEU A 256 -13.97 19.53 23.23
N ARG A 257 -14.19 20.55 24.07
CA ARG A 257 -15.53 20.83 24.62
C ARG A 257 -16.57 21.12 23.54
N ALA A 258 -16.20 21.87 22.50
CA ALA A 258 -17.09 22.18 21.40
C ALA A 258 -17.50 20.91 20.64
N TRP A 259 -16.54 20.03 20.33
CA TRP A 259 -16.84 18.74 19.70
C TRP A 259 -17.70 17.82 20.58
N GLU A 260 -17.43 17.75 21.89
CA GLU A 260 -18.22 16.93 22.83
C GLU A 260 -19.66 17.42 22.94
N ALA A 261 -19.87 18.74 23.02
CA ALA A 261 -21.20 19.33 23.04
C ALA A 261 -21.98 19.01 21.75
N ALA A 262 -21.34 19.19 20.58
CA ALA A 262 -21.95 18.84 19.29
C ALA A 262 -22.26 17.33 19.18
N ARG A 263 -21.37 16.47 19.71
CA ARG A 263 -21.59 15.03 19.74
C ARG A 263 -22.76 14.65 20.63
N GLN A 264 -22.87 15.20 21.84
CA GLN A 264 -23.98 14.94 22.75
C GLN A 264 -25.32 15.38 22.15
N GLN A 265 -25.35 16.53 21.47
CA GLN A 265 -26.54 16.99 20.75
C GLN A 265 -26.96 16.02 19.64
N ASN A 266 -26.00 15.43 18.93
CA ASN A 266 -26.29 14.55 17.79
C ASN A 266 -26.51 13.08 18.17
N THR A 267 -25.94 12.58 19.27
CA THR A 267 -26.17 11.19 19.74
C THR A 267 -27.30 11.08 20.76
N GLY A 268 -27.80 12.22 21.25
CA GLY A 268 -28.70 12.26 22.41
C GLY A 268 -27.95 12.07 23.73
N ALA A 269 -28.61 12.45 24.83
CA ALA A 269 -28.10 12.14 26.17
C ALA A 269 -28.14 10.62 26.37
N PRO A 270 -27.08 10.00 26.91
CA PRO A 270 -27.15 8.60 27.29
C PRO A 270 -28.30 8.40 28.28
N ASP A 271 -29.11 7.36 28.07
CA ASP A 271 -30.24 6.99 28.94
C ASP A 271 -29.72 6.34 30.22
N VAL A 272 -29.10 7.18 31.06
CA VAL A 272 -28.54 6.80 32.35
C VAL A 272 -29.12 7.72 33.43
N PRO A 273 -29.64 7.18 34.54
CA PRO A 273 -30.17 8.01 35.62
C PRO A 273 -29.06 8.84 36.26
N ARG A 274 -29.43 9.99 36.84
CA ARG A 274 -28.51 10.81 37.64
C ARG A 274 -28.03 9.99 38.83
N ILE A 275 -26.73 9.72 38.90
CA ILE A 275 -26.10 9.03 40.02
C ILE A 275 -25.67 10.08 41.05
N GLU A 276 -26.38 10.16 42.17
CA GLU A 276 -26.00 11.00 43.32
C GLU A 276 -24.68 10.52 43.92
N GLY A 277 -23.74 11.43 44.17
CA GLY A 277 -22.40 11.10 44.69
C GLY A 277 -21.38 10.62 43.64
N ALA A 278 -21.79 10.49 42.36
CA ALA A 278 -20.81 10.30 41.28
C ALA A 278 -19.89 11.52 41.19
N SER A 279 -18.58 11.27 41.11
CA SER A 279 -17.62 12.33 40.79
C SER A 279 -18.03 12.95 39.45
N ALA A 280 -18.09 14.29 39.37
CA ALA A 280 -18.25 14.97 38.10
C ALA A 280 -17.27 14.34 37.10
N ALA A 281 -17.77 13.96 35.91
CA ALA A 281 -16.96 13.31 34.89
C ALA A 281 -15.65 14.09 34.76
N ARG A 282 -14.51 13.40 34.96
CA ARG A 282 -13.18 14.02 34.92
C ARG A 282 -13.12 14.89 33.68
N GLN A 283 -12.87 16.19 33.87
CA GLN A 283 -12.65 17.10 32.75
C GLN A 283 -11.61 16.46 31.85
N GLN A 284 -12.03 16.13 30.64
CA GLN A 284 -11.14 15.47 29.71
C GLN A 284 -10.07 16.47 29.30
N SER A 285 -8.81 16.08 29.48
CA SER A 285 -7.70 16.82 28.90
C SER A 285 -7.72 16.62 27.39
N VAL A 286 -7.21 17.62 26.68
CA VAL A 286 -6.94 17.48 25.25
C VAL A 286 -5.98 16.30 25.07
N PRO A 287 -6.30 15.30 24.24
CA PRO A 287 -5.41 14.17 24.01
C PRO A 287 -4.03 14.64 23.56
N TYR A 288 -3.00 13.87 23.92
CA TYR A 288 -1.65 14.13 23.41
C TYR A 288 -1.64 14.10 21.87
N ARG A 289 -0.86 15.00 21.24
CA ARG A 289 -0.82 15.18 19.77
C ARG A 289 -2.19 15.50 19.16
N SER A 290 -2.86 16.49 19.73
CA SER A 290 -4.11 17.03 19.16
C SER A 290 -3.89 18.35 18.44
N TYR A 291 -4.49 18.48 17.26
CA TYR A 291 -4.41 19.67 16.41
C TYR A 291 -5.80 20.10 15.95
N THR A 292 -6.02 21.40 15.77
CA THR A 292 -7.22 21.93 15.12
C THR A 292 -6.89 22.28 13.68
N VAL A 293 -7.68 21.74 12.75
CA VAL A 293 -7.62 21.97 11.32
C VAL A 293 -8.40 23.24 10.99
N LEU A 294 -7.72 24.24 10.45
CA LEU A 294 -8.26 25.58 10.16
C LEU A 294 -8.52 25.82 8.68
N LYS A 295 -7.91 25.02 7.80
CA LYS A 295 -7.99 25.14 6.33
C LYS A 295 -8.01 23.74 5.71
N ALA A 296 -8.29 23.65 4.41
CA ALA A 296 -8.17 22.39 3.67
C ALA A 296 -6.81 21.72 3.94
N PHE A 297 -6.86 20.44 4.33
CA PHE A 297 -5.70 19.72 4.84
C PHE A 297 -5.70 18.29 4.31
N ALA A 298 -4.56 17.85 3.78
CA ALA A 298 -4.30 16.46 3.48
C ALA A 298 -3.50 15.86 4.64
N LEU A 299 -4.05 14.80 5.24
CA LEU A 299 -3.39 14.06 6.30
C LEU A 299 -2.06 13.50 5.77
N PRO A 300 -0.92 13.78 6.43
CA PRO A 300 0.33 13.15 6.05
C PRO A 300 0.25 11.65 6.33
N ALA A 301 0.89 10.86 5.49
CA ALA A 301 1.11 9.44 5.75
C ALA A 301 2.03 9.23 6.97
N GLY A 302 2.08 8.01 7.51
CA GLY A 302 2.91 7.64 8.66
C GLY A 302 2.26 7.91 10.02
N LEU A 303 0.97 8.24 10.08
CA LEU A 303 0.26 8.54 11.33
C LEU A 303 -0.29 7.26 12.03
N TYR A 304 0.57 6.27 12.21
CA TYR A 304 0.26 5.01 12.89
C TYR A 304 0.92 4.94 14.28
N GLY A 305 0.37 4.09 15.15
CA GLY A 305 0.93 3.81 16.47
C GLY A 305 1.23 5.08 17.29
N ALA A 306 2.48 5.23 17.75
CA ALA A 306 2.93 6.37 18.54
C ALA A 306 2.89 7.72 17.78
N HIS A 307 2.79 7.69 16.45
CA HIS A 307 2.71 8.89 15.62
C HIS A 307 1.29 9.33 15.30
N SER A 308 0.29 8.53 15.67
CA SER A 308 -1.12 8.90 15.56
C SER A 308 -1.42 10.22 16.27
N ALA A 309 -2.47 10.89 15.80
CA ALA A 309 -2.89 12.20 16.28
C ALA A 309 -4.41 12.31 16.33
N THR A 310 -4.90 13.35 17.00
CA THR A 310 -6.32 13.72 16.96
C THR A 310 -6.47 15.06 16.23
N PHE A 311 -7.29 15.08 15.19
CA PHE A 311 -7.57 16.28 14.40
C PHE A 311 -8.98 16.78 14.69
N PHE A 312 -9.09 17.98 15.25
CA PHE A 312 -10.36 18.68 15.39
C PHE A 312 -10.59 19.55 14.16
N VAL A 313 -11.60 19.24 13.35
CA VAL A 313 -11.94 20.02 12.15
C VAL A 313 -12.84 21.19 12.58
N ALA A 314 -12.35 22.41 12.36
CA ALA A 314 -13.12 23.62 12.68
C ALA A 314 -14.39 23.73 11.82
N PRO A 315 -15.45 24.41 12.31
CA PRO A 315 -16.69 24.57 11.54
C PRO A 315 -16.47 25.19 10.16
N GLY A 316 -17.13 24.64 9.13
CA GLY A 316 -17.00 25.12 7.75
C GLY A 316 -15.70 24.75 7.03
N VAL A 317 -14.76 24.07 7.70
CA VAL A 317 -13.54 23.54 7.06
C VAL A 317 -13.88 22.19 6.41
N PRO A 318 -13.47 21.94 5.14
CA PRO A 318 -13.74 20.67 4.48
C PRO A 318 -13.07 19.51 5.22
N ALA A 319 -13.65 18.31 5.08
CA ALA A 319 -13.07 17.10 5.65
C ALA A 319 -11.63 16.88 5.14
N PRO A 320 -10.68 16.57 6.02
CA PRO A 320 -9.32 16.25 5.60
C PRO A 320 -9.30 15.08 4.61
N THR A 321 -8.43 15.16 3.61
CA THR A 321 -8.20 14.10 2.62
C THR A 321 -7.01 13.23 3.03
N GLY A 322 -6.79 12.13 2.32
CA GLY A 322 -5.71 11.18 2.61
C GLY A 322 -6.10 10.12 3.64
N ASN A 323 -5.17 9.23 3.94
CA ASN A 323 -5.38 8.14 4.89
C ASN A 323 -5.00 8.61 6.32
N PRO A 324 -5.92 8.55 7.31
CA PRO A 324 -5.63 8.96 8.68
C PRO A 324 -4.72 7.98 9.45
N GLY A 325 -4.45 6.79 8.92
CA GLY A 325 -3.77 5.73 9.65
C GLY A 325 -4.53 5.36 10.92
N HIS A 326 -3.87 5.48 12.08
CA HIS A 326 -4.51 5.29 13.39
C HIS A 326 -4.98 6.60 14.03
N SER A 327 -5.00 7.70 13.29
CA SER A 327 -5.47 9.00 13.79
C SER A 327 -6.98 9.10 13.84
N GLU A 328 -7.46 10.04 14.65
CA GLU A 328 -8.87 10.42 14.70
C GLU A 328 -9.11 11.76 14.02
N VAL A 329 -10.24 11.87 13.33
CA VAL A 329 -10.74 13.12 12.76
C VAL A 329 -12.10 13.43 13.36
N ARG A 330 -12.15 14.47 14.19
CA ARG A 330 -13.30 14.92 14.98
C ARG A 330 -13.86 16.21 14.41
N PHE A 331 -15.09 16.22 13.94
CA PHE A 331 -15.72 17.38 13.31
C PHE A 331 -16.47 18.21 14.36
N ILE A 332 -15.96 19.41 14.69
CA ILE A 332 -16.57 20.26 15.72
C ILE A 332 -18.01 20.64 15.36
N GLU A 333 -18.29 20.87 14.08
CA GLU A 333 -19.60 21.32 13.58
C GLU A 333 -20.76 20.38 13.94
N ASN A 334 -20.52 19.07 13.93
CA ASN A 334 -21.57 18.07 14.07
C ASN A 334 -21.18 16.90 14.97
N GLY A 335 -20.11 17.02 15.75
CA GLY A 335 -19.67 15.97 16.67
C GLY A 335 -19.28 14.64 16.01
N ARG A 336 -19.23 14.55 14.67
CA ARG A 336 -18.86 13.32 13.96
C ARG A 336 -17.41 12.97 14.25
N CYS A 337 -17.10 11.68 14.23
CA CYS A 337 -15.77 11.13 14.43
C CYS A 337 -15.49 10.12 13.32
N LEU A 338 -14.33 10.22 12.67
CA LEU A 338 -13.81 9.25 11.72
C LEU A 338 -12.44 8.74 12.20
N GLY A 339 -12.16 7.45 11.99
CA GLY A 339 -10.91 6.81 12.42
C GLY A 339 -11.17 5.56 13.26
N VAL A 340 -10.14 4.73 13.40
CA VAL A 340 -10.25 3.38 13.98
C VAL A 340 -10.60 3.39 15.48
N THR A 341 -10.34 4.48 16.19
CA THR A 341 -10.62 4.64 17.62
C THR A 341 -11.93 5.40 17.91
N CYS A 342 -12.64 5.87 16.88
CA CYS A 342 -13.93 6.52 17.04
C CYS A 342 -14.99 5.54 17.53
N GLY A 343 -15.41 5.68 18.79
CA GLY A 343 -16.38 4.79 19.44
C GLY A 343 -15.76 3.78 20.40
N MET A 344 -14.43 3.71 20.49
CA MET A 344 -13.74 2.99 21.55
C MET A 344 -13.70 3.88 22.80
N ARG A 345 -14.71 3.76 23.66
CA ARG A 345 -14.68 4.23 25.05
C ARG A 345 -15.29 3.18 25.96
#